data_AF-A0A833J4B2-F1
#
_entry.id   AF-A0A833J4B2-F1
#
_cell.length_a   1.000
_cell.length_b   1.000
_cell.length_c   1.000
_cell.angle_alpha   90.00
_cell.angle_beta   90.00
_cell.angle_gamma   90.00
#
_symmetry.space_group_name_H-M   'P 1'
#
loop_
_entity.id
_entity.type
_entity.pdbx_description
1 polymer ?
#
loop_
_entity_poly.entity_id
_entity_poly.type
_entity_poly.pdbx_seq_one_letter_code
_entity_poly.pdbx_strand_id
1 'polypeptide(L)'
;MSDRFSHGGRDYKLILKDIHDFMQPKTYLEIGTREGYTLALANCDSIAVDPFFVIEGNPVGKRKKTFYFQTASDDFFKNNDPELVLKDKLDFCFLDGLHEWETLLRDFINAEKYCNKNSIIAVHDCFPSDAAMASRADNGG
;
A
#
# COMPACT_ATOMS: atom_id res chain seq x y z
N MET A 1 -25.62 -15.07 11.10
CA MET A 1 -24.79 -14.28 12.03
C MET A 1 -23.38 -14.74 11.81
N SER A 2 -22.57 -13.99 11.07
CA SER A 2 -21.16 -14.35 10.87
C SER A 2 -20.39 -13.93 12.12
N ASP A 3 -19.79 -14.90 12.79
CA ASP A 3 -18.83 -14.66 13.86
C ASP A 3 -17.56 -14.08 13.22
N ARG A 4 -17.51 -12.76 13.06
CA ARG A 4 -16.24 -12.07 12.81
C ARG A 4 -15.36 -12.31 14.04
N PHE A 5 -14.32 -13.11 13.90
CA PHE A 5 -13.32 -13.27 14.95
C PHE A 5 -12.77 -11.88 15.31
N SER A 6 -12.92 -11.48 16.58
CA SER A 6 -12.23 -10.31 17.13
C SER A 6 -10.76 -10.67 17.28
N HIS A 7 -9.96 -10.24 16.32
CA HIS A 7 -8.52 -10.42 16.39
C HIS A 7 -7.96 -9.39 17.38
N GLY A 8 -7.41 -9.86 18.49
CA GLY A 8 -6.63 -9.02 19.39
C GLY A 8 -5.36 -8.56 18.69
N GLY A 9 -5.11 -7.26 18.64
CA GLY A 9 -3.95 -6.70 17.97
C GLY A 9 -3.99 -5.17 17.97
N ARG A 10 -2.84 -4.55 17.73
CA ARG A 10 -2.78 -3.09 17.51
C ARG A 10 -3.29 -2.79 16.11
N ASP A 11 -4.03 -1.69 15.96
CA ASP A 11 -4.46 -1.18 14.66
C ASP A 11 -3.27 -1.06 13.70
N TYR A 12 -3.38 -1.65 12.51
CA TYR A 12 -2.32 -1.68 11.51
C TYR A 12 -1.88 -0.27 11.10
N LYS A 13 -2.78 0.74 11.12
CA LYS A 13 -2.44 2.14 10.85
C LYS A 13 -1.45 2.68 11.87
N LEU A 14 -1.56 2.25 13.13
CA LEU A 14 -0.59 2.63 14.16
C LEU A 14 0.76 1.94 13.95
N ILE A 15 0.78 0.72 13.42
CA ILE A 15 2.01 0.02 13.06
C ILE A 15 2.68 0.70 11.85
N LEU A 16 1.93 1.04 10.81
CA LEU A 16 2.43 1.79 9.66
C LEU A 16 3.03 3.13 10.09
N LYS A 17 2.34 3.84 10.99
CA LYS A 17 2.87 5.08 11.58
C LYS A 17 4.20 4.84 12.30
N ASP A 18 4.29 3.82 13.14
CA ASP A 18 5.53 3.50 13.86
C ASP A 18 6.68 3.14 12.89
N ILE A 19 6.39 2.44 11.78
CA ILE A 19 7.39 2.13 10.75
C ILE A 19 7.87 3.41 10.06
N HIS A 20 6.95 4.32 9.68
CA HIS A 20 7.33 5.61 9.11
C HIS A 20 8.19 6.44 10.06
N ASP A 21 7.84 6.48 11.35
CA ASP A 21 8.58 7.25 12.35
C ASP A 21 9.96 6.65 12.63
N PHE A 22 10.06 5.31 12.67
CA PHE A 22 11.32 4.61 12.92
C PHE A 22 12.26 4.63 11.72
N MET A 23 11.76 4.31 10.53
CA MET A 23 12.58 4.18 9.33
C MET A 23 12.94 5.56 8.74
N GLN A 24 12.04 6.55 8.86
CA GLN A 24 12.14 7.83 8.17
C GLN A 24 12.47 7.65 6.67
N PRO A 25 11.63 6.91 5.91
CA PRO A 25 11.90 6.60 4.50
C PRO A 25 12.04 7.89 3.68
N LYS A 26 12.83 7.87 2.60
CA LYS A 26 12.87 8.98 1.63
C LYS A 26 11.79 8.85 0.57
N THR A 27 11.42 7.61 0.27
CA THR A 27 10.49 7.22 -0.79
C THR A 27 9.49 6.21 -0.28
N TYR A 28 8.23 6.37 -0.68
CA TYR A 28 7.14 5.49 -0.29
C TYR A 28 6.25 5.14 -1.49
N LEU A 29 5.90 3.87 -1.63
CA LEU A 29 4.88 3.40 -2.57
C LEU A 29 3.69 2.83 -1.79
N GLU A 30 2.50 3.28 -2.14
CA GLU A 30 1.25 2.69 -1.65
C GLU A 30 0.40 2.19 -2.82
N ILE A 31 0.01 0.92 -2.74
CA ILE A 31 -0.98 0.29 -3.62
C ILE A 31 -2.25 0.08 -2.80
N GLY A 32 -3.40 0.54 -3.32
CA GLY A 32 -4.69 0.46 -2.60
C GLY A 32 -4.93 1.64 -1.66
N THR A 33 -4.61 2.85 -2.08
CA THR A 33 -4.70 4.06 -1.25
C THR A 33 -6.13 4.46 -0.88
N ARG A 34 -7.12 4.20 -1.74
CA ARG A 34 -8.54 4.53 -1.59
C ARG A 34 -8.80 5.94 -1.02
N GLU A 35 -9.07 6.09 0.28
CA GLU A 35 -9.35 7.38 0.94
C GLU A 35 -8.09 8.20 1.28
N GLY A 36 -6.91 7.58 1.31
CA GLY A 36 -5.63 8.23 1.61
C GLY A 36 -5.27 8.32 3.10
N TYR A 37 -5.98 7.61 3.98
CA TYR A 37 -5.72 7.63 5.43
C TYR A 37 -4.34 7.07 5.80
N THR A 38 -3.91 5.99 5.17
CA THR A 38 -2.57 5.41 5.37
C THR A 38 -1.50 6.23 4.68
N LEU A 39 -1.79 6.73 3.47
CA LEU A 39 -0.92 7.66 2.74
C LEU A 39 -0.58 8.91 3.55
N ALA A 40 -1.54 9.42 4.35
CA ALA A 40 -1.36 10.59 5.21
C ALA A 40 -0.34 10.37 6.35
N LEU A 41 0.02 9.12 6.66
CA LEU A 41 1.05 8.79 7.64
C LEU A 41 2.47 9.02 7.08
N ALA A 42 2.63 9.02 5.76
CA ALA A 42 3.91 9.21 5.11
C ALA A 42 4.36 10.69 5.20
N ASN A 43 5.65 10.89 5.51
CA ASN A 43 6.30 12.21 5.57
C ASN A 43 7.38 12.42 4.49
N CYS A 44 7.37 11.58 3.45
CA CYS A 44 8.41 11.52 2.42
C CYS A 44 7.84 11.60 1.00
N ASP A 45 8.67 11.63 -0.05
CA ASP A 45 8.14 11.65 -1.42
C ASP A 45 7.42 10.32 -1.70
N SER A 46 6.21 10.36 -2.27
CA SER A 46 5.40 9.14 -2.38
C SER A 46 4.68 8.97 -3.70
N ILE A 47 4.45 7.71 -4.05
CA ILE A 47 3.56 7.27 -5.12
C ILE A 47 2.34 6.60 -4.46
N ALA A 48 1.15 6.98 -4.91
CA ALA A 48 -0.12 6.36 -4.55
C ALA A 48 -0.77 5.80 -5.81
N VAL A 49 -1.17 4.53 -5.78
CA VAL A 49 -1.80 3.84 -6.90
C VAL A 49 -3.13 3.24 -6.44
N ASP A 50 -4.20 3.63 -7.12
CA ASP A 50 -5.54 3.10 -6.83
C ASP A 50 -6.46 3.28 -8.04
N PRO A 51 -7.23 2.26 -8.47
CA PRO A 51 -8.19 2.43 -9.57
C PRO A 51 -9.36 3.36 -9.22
N PHE A 52 -9.70 3.48 -7.94
CA PHE A 52 -10.88 4.17 -7.41
C PHE A 52 -10.54 5.05 -6.20
N PHE A 53 -9.73 6.08 -6.42
CA PHE A 53 -9.49 7.10 -5.39
C PHE A 53 -10.79 7.73 -4.88
N VAL A 54 -10.94 7.77 -3.55
CA VAL A 54 -11.98 8.50 -2.84
C VAL A 54 -11.32 9.43 -1.83
N ILE A 55 -10.29 10.16 -2.28
CA ILE A 55 -9.42 10.95 -1.38
C ILE A 55 -10.26 11.86 -0.47
N GLU A 56 -10.17 11.62 0.83
CA GLU A 56 -10.82 12.44 1.86
C GLU A 56 -9.79 13.33 2.57
N GLY A 57 -10.12 14.60 2.73
CA GLY A 57 -9.24 15.56 3.41
C GLY A 57 -7.99 15.92 2.60
N ASN A 58 -6.83 15.97 3.27
CA ASN A 58 -5.56 16.32 2.66
C ASN A 58 -4.47 15.27 2.99
N PRO A 59 -4.44 14.14 2.29
CA PRO A 59 -3.46 13.10 2.56
C PRO A 59 -2.03 13.52 2.20
N VAL A 60 -1.82 14.54 1.36
CA VAL A 60 -0.47 15.04 0.98
C VAL A 60 0.30 15.58 2.18
N GLY A 61 -0.39 16.15 3.17
CA GLY A 61 0.23 16.68 4.38
C GLY A 61 1.27 17.77 4.06
N LYS A 62 2.49 17.61 4.59
CA LYS A 62 3.62 18.56 4.43
C LYS A 62 4.70 18.06 3.44
N ARG A 63 4.42 17.00 2.71
CA ARG A 63 5.39 16.35 1.81
C ARG A 63 5.73 17.23 0.63
N LYS A 64 6.93 17.05 0.06
CA LYS A 64 7.38 17.81 -1.10
C LYS A 64 6.68 17.34 -2.37
N LYS A 65 6.57 16.02 -2.57
CA LYS A 65 5.93 15.44 -3.75
C LYS A 65 5.04 14.25 -3.37
N THR A 66 3.88 14.20 -4.02
CA THR A 66 3.00 13.02 -4.02
C THR A 66 2.48 12.83 -5.42
N PHE A 67 2.68 11.65 -5.98
CA PHE A 67 2.24 11.29 -7.33
C PHE A 67 1.07 10.32 -7.21
N TYR A 68 -0.08 10.70 -7.77
CA TYR A 68 -1.28 9.88 -7.79
C TYR A 68 -1.45 9.24 -9.16
N PHE A 69 -1.61 7.92 -9.19
CA PHE A 69 -1.87 7.15 -10.40
C PHE A 69 -3.21 6.43 -10.24
N GLN A 70 -4.24 6.97 -10.91
CA GLN A 70 -5.58 6.39 -10.85
C GLN A 70 -5.71 5.21 -11.81
N THR A 71 -5.23 4.05 -11.40
CA THR A 71 -5.12 2.86 -12.26
C THR A 71 -4.95 1.60 -11.41
N ALA A 72 -5.13 0.43 -12.02
CA ALA A 72 -4.76 -0.83 -11.39
C ALA A 72 -3.23 -0.94 -11.27
N SER A 73 -2.75 -1.64 -10.23
CA SER A 73 -1.31 -1.78 -9.96
C SER A 73 -0.55 -2.44 -11.12
N ASP A 74 -1.12 -3.48 -11.75
CA ASP A 74 -0.54 -4.14 -12.93
C ASP A 74 -0.31 -3.14 -14.09
N ASP A 75 -1.26 -2.25 -14.34
CA ASP A 75 -1.15 -1.21 -15.37
C ASP A 75 -0.15 -0.12 -14.96
N PHE A 76 -0.09 0.23 -13.68
CA PHE A 76 0.91 1.15 -13.17
C PHE A 76 2.33 0.63 -13.43
N PHE A 77 2.65 -0.58 -12.99
CA PHE A 77 3.99 -1.17 -13.16
C PHE A 77 4.34 -1.49 -14.61
N LYS A 78 3.34 -1.68 -15.47
CA LYS A 78 3.56 -1.85 -16.92
C LYS A 78 3.98 -0.56 -17.61
N ASN A 79 3.41 0.58 -17.19
CA ASN A 79 3.54 1.84 -17.91
C ASN A 79 4.46 2.85 -17.21
N ASN A 80 4.87 2.58 -15.97
CA ASN A 80 5.64 3.51 -15.15
C ASN A 80 6.81 2.79 -14.48
N ASP A 81 7.84 3.58 -14.17
CA ASP A 81 9.00 3.16 -13.39
C ASP A 81 9.04 3.98 -12.09
N PRO A 82 8.75 3.37 -10.92
CA PRO A 82 8.79 4.04 -9.62
C PRO A 82 10.11 4.76 -9.33
N GLU A 83 11.25 4.19 -9.74
CA GLU A 83 12.57 4.76 -9.50
C GLU A 83 12.75 6.05 -10.30
N LEU A 84 12.24 6.11 -11.53
CA LEU A 84 12.25 7.34 -12.34
C LEU A 84 11.27 8.40 -11.81
N VAL A 85 10.09 7.99 -11.35
CA VAL A 85 9.07 8.91 -10.81
C VAL A 85 9.58 9.60 -9.54
N LEU A 86 10.15 8.84 -8.61
CA LEU A 86 10.66 9.36 -7.34
C LEU A 86 12.10 9.88 -7.43
N LYS A 87 12.83 9.51 -8.50
CA LYS A 87 14.27 9.75 -8.68
C LYS A 87 15.14 9.12 -7.59
N ASP A 88 14.65 8.03 -7.00
CA ASP A 88 15.32 7.22 -5.98
C ASP A 88 14.61 5.86 -5.91
N LYS A 89 15.28 4.87 -5.33
CA LYS A 89 14.71 3.53 -5.06
C LYS A 89 13.65 3.61 -3.96
N LEU A 90 12.78 2.61 -3.87
CA LEU A 90 11.74 2.53 -2.84
C LEU A 90 12.34 2.13 -1.49
N ASP A 91 12.12 2.92 -0.44
CA ASP A 91 12.54 2.58 0.93
C ASP A 91 11.43 1.84 1.70
N PHE A 92 10.17 2.24 1.47
CA PHE A 92 9.02 1.59 2.10
C PHE A 92 7.88 1.39 1.09
N CYS A 93 7.26 0.22 1.11
CA CYS A 93 6.09 -0.09 0.30
C CYS A 93 4.97 -0.61 1.20
N PHE A 94 3.74 -0.18 0.95
CA PHE A 94 2.54 -0.77 1.53
C PHE A 94 1.64 -1.30 0.43
N LEU A 95 1.32 -2.59 0.50
CA LEU A 95 0.50 -3.30 -0.48
C LEU A 95 -0.83 -3.69 0.18
N ASP A 96 -1.88 -2.96 -0.18
CA ASP A 96 -3.27 -3.14 0.32
C ASP A 96 -4.28 -2.99 -0.83
N GLY A 97 -3.88 -3.49 -2.02
CA GLY A 97 -4.71 -3.49 -3.22
C GLY A 97 -5.76 -4.59 -3.21
N LEU A 98 -5.98 -5.24 -4.37
CA LEU A 98 -6.87 -6.40 -4.41
C LEU A 98 -6.26 -7.56 -3.63
N HIS A 99 -7.04 -8.17 -2.74
CA HIS A 99 -6.57 -9.22 -1.83
C HIS A 99 -6.56 -10.63 -2.47
N GLU A 100 -6.64 -10.75 -3.79
CA GLU A 100 -6.35 -12.04 -4.42
C GLU A 100 -4.85 -12.32 -4.33
N TRP A 101 -4.51 -13.54 -3.91
CA TRP A 101 -3.12 -14.00 -3.77
C TRP A 101 -2.28 -13.68 -5.02
N GLU A 102 -2.81 -13.92 -6.22
CA GLU A 102 -2.08 -13.70 -7.45
C GLU A 102 -1.79 -12.22 -7.71
N THR A 103 -2.72 -11.34 -7.35
CA THR A 103 -2.56 -9.89 -7.51
C THR A 103 -1.53 -9.37 -6.51
N LEU A 104 -1.66 -9.75 -5.23
CA LEU A 104 -0.73 -9.35 -4.18
C LEU A 104 0.70 -9.86 -4.43
N LEU A 105 0.85 -11.10 -4.92
CA LEU A 105 2.16 -11.63 -5.31
C LEU A 105 2.78 -10.83 -6.47
N ARG A 106 1.98 -10.47 -7.48
CA ARG A 106 2.47 -9.63 -8.59
C ARG A 106 2.90 -8.26 -8.10
N ASP A 107 2.11 -7.64 -7.21
CA ASP A 107 2.45 -6.36 -6.58
C ASP A 107 3.76 -6.44 -5.80
N PHE A 108 3.94 -7.50 -5.01
CA PHE A 108 5.19 -7.74 -4.29
C PHE A 108 6.38 -7.88 -5.25
N ILE A 109 6.27 -8.76 -6.26
CA ILE A 109 7.34 -9.00 -7.25
C ILE A 109 7.66 -7.72 -8.01
N ASN A 110 6.66 -6.91 -8.34
CA ASN A 110 6.87 -5.66 -9.07
C ASN A 110 7.50 -4.58 -8.17
N ALA A 111 7.05 -4.43 -6.93
CA ALA A 111 7.62 -3.47 -5.98
C ALA A 111 9.07 -3.81 -5.59
N GLU A 112 9.38 -5.09 -5.37
CA GLU A 112 10.71 -5.57 -4.95
C GLU A 112 11.80 -5.17 -5.95
N LYS A 113 11.52 -5.19 -7.26
CA LYS A 113 12.46 -4.78 -8.32
C LYS A 113 13.01 -3.36 -8.12
N TYR A 114 12.21 -2.48 -7.52
CA TYR A 114 12.55 -1.07 -7.29
C TYR A 114 13.03 -0.81 -5.85
N CYS A 115 13.16 -1.85 -5.03
CA CYS A 115 13.62 -1.74 -3.66
C CYS A 115 15.16 -1.66 -3.55
N ASN A 116 15.59 -1.10 -2.43
CA ASN A 116 16.94 -1.18 -1.88
C ASN A 116 17.09 -2.45 -1.02
N LYS A 117 18.33 -2.81 -0.69
CA LYS A 117 18.65 -3.94 0.21
C LYS A 117 18.02 -3.85 1.62
N ASN A 118 17.64 -2.64 2.04
CA ASN A 118 17.11 -2.36 3.38
C ASN A 118 15.63 -1.93 3.33
N SER A 119 14.98 -2.05 2.18
CA SER A 119 13.58 -1.65 2.04
C SER A 119 12.67 -2.56 2.83
N ILE A 120 11.55 -2.00 3.29
CA ILE A 120 10.48 -2.79 3.90
C ILE A 120 9.30 -2.81 2.94
N ILE A 121 8.69 -3.98 2.78
CA ILE A 121 7.41 -4.14 2.09
C ILE A 121 6.42 -4.66 3.13
N ALA A 122 5.45 -3.84 3.51
CA ALA A 122 4.33 -4.22 4.35
C ALA A 122 3.19 -4.72 3.47
N VAL A 123 2.65 -5.89 3.81
CA VAL A 123 1.63 -6.58 3.02
C VAL A 123 0.39 -6.72 3.90
N HIS A 124 -0.72 -6.13 3.49
CA HIS A 124 -1.97 -6.17 4.23
C HIS A 124 -2.79 -7.44 3.91
N ASP A 125 -3.72 -7.80 4.81
CA ASP A 125 -4.68 -8.91 4.68
C ASP A 125 -4.10 -10.29 4.32
N CYS A 126 -2.88 -10.58 4.79
CA CYS A 126 -2.24 -11.89 4.64
C CYS A 126 -2.87 -13.03 5.48
N PHE A 127 -3.86 -12.73 6.33
CA PHE A 127 -4.52 -13.71 7.18
C PHE A 127 -6.03 -13.74 6.89
N PRO A 128 -6.56 -14.82 6.28
CA PRO A 128 -7.99 -14.94 6.05
C PRO A 128 -8.71 -15.10 7.39
N SER A 129 -9.42 -14.04 7.81
CA SER A 129 -10.16 -14.01 9.06
C SER A 129 -11.51 -14.76 9.00
N ASP A 130 -11.96 -15.13 7.81
CA ASP A 130 -13.17 -15.91 7.55
C ASP A 130 -12.99 -16.75 6.26
N ALA A 131 -13.70 -17.88 6.15
CA ALA A 131 -13.72 -18.74 4.97
C ALA A 131 -14.21 -18.00 3.70
N ALA A 132 -14.95 -16.90 3.86
CA ALA A 132 -15.34 -16.02 2.76
C ALA A 132 -14.15 -15.30 2.12
N MET A 133 -13.13 -14.89 2.89
CA MET A 133 -11.89 -14.30 2.34
C MET A 133 -11.03 -15.34 1.60
N ALA A 134 -11.19 -16.63 1.92
CA ALA A 134 -10.58 -17.72 1.17
C ALA A 134 -11.40 -18.11 -0.08
N SER A 135 -12.61 -17.57 -0.21
CA SER A 135 -13.51 -17.79 -1.33
C SER A 135 -13.34 -16.70 -2.37
N ARG A 136 -13.37 -17.06 -3.65
CA ARG A 136 -13.29 -16.12 -4.79
C ARG A 136 -14.52 -15.21 -4.95
N ALA A 137 -15.46 -15.25 -4.01
CA ALA A 137 -16.77 -14.64 -4.14
C ALA A 137 -16.93 -13.33 -3.35
N ASP A 138 -15.98 -12.97 -2.49
CA ASP A 138 -16.05 -11.78 -1.64
C ASP A 138 -14.85 -10.87 -1.89
N ASN A 139 -15.00 -9.94 -2.82
CA ASN A 139 -13.97 -8.97 -3.20
C ASN A 139 -14.08 -7.75 -2.29
N GLY A 140 -13.74 -7.89 -1.01
CA GLY A 140 -13.96 -6.93 0.09
C GLY A 140 -13.54 -5.46 -0.16
N GLY A 141 -14.26 -4.76 -1.01
CA GLY A 141 -14.15 -3.33 -1.33
C GLY A 141 -15.31 -2.51 -0.78
#